data_AF-A0A1B7URQ7-F1
#
_entry.id   AF-A0A1B7URQ7-F1
#
_cell.length_a   1.000
_cell.length_b   1.000
_cell.length_c   1.000
_cell.angle_alpha   90.00
_cell.angle_beta   90.00
_cell.angle_gamma   90.00
#
_symmetry.space_group_name_H-M   'P 1'
#
loop_
_entity.id
_entity.type
_entity.pdbx_description
1 polymer ?
#
loop_
_entity_poly.entity_id
_entity_poly.type
_entity_poly.pdbx_seq_one_letter_code
_entity_poly.pdbx_strand_id
1 'polypeptide(L)' 'MAIKTWANDAEQSADMLRVIGRQIGFETTGEIQIYETEPEQPPKVDPFSYDINFTPYDAW' A
#
# COMPACT_ATOMS: atom_id res chain seq x y z
N MET A 1 9.38 -0.03 -6.54
CA MET A 1 7.93 -0.23 -6.28
C MET A 1 7.65 0.30 -4.91
N ALA A 2 6.74 1.26 -4.78
CA ALA A 2 6.29 1.80 -3.51
C ALA A 2 4.76 1.76 -3.51
N ILE A 3 4.16 1.28 -2.43
CA ILE A 3 2.71 1.38 -2.25
C ILE A 3 2.47 2.66 -1.47
N LYS A 4 1.82 3.64 -2.08
CA LYS A 4 1.44 4.88 -1.40
C LYS A 4 0.00 4.75 -0.93
N THR A 5 -0.24 5.02 0.35
CA THR A 5 -1.56 4.94 0.97
C THR A 5 -1.97 6.28 1.54
N TRP A 6 -3.20 6.69 1.26
CA TRP A 6 -3.87 7.74 2.03
C TRP A 6 -4.57 7.09 3.22
N ALA A 7 -4.18 7.48 4.43
CA ALA A 7 -4.75 7.01 5.68
C ALA A 7 -4.73 8.12 6.73
N ASN A 8 -5.58 8.00 7.75
CA ASN A 8 -5.61 8.93 8.88
C ASN A 8 -4.45 8.72 9.85
N ASP A 9 -3.91 7.49 9.89
CA ASP A 9 -2.80 7.11 10.75
C ASP A 9 -1.97 5.98 10.13
N ALA A 10 -0.84 5.70 10.77
CA ALA A 10 0.10 4.67 10.34
C ALA A 10 -0.47 3.25 10.47
N GLU A 11 -1.38 2.99 11.42
CA GLU A 11 -1.95 1.67 11.62
C GLU A 11 -2.91 1.31 10.47
N GLN A 12 -3.76 2.25 10.09
CA GLN A 12 -4.64 2.14 8.92
C GLN A 12 -3.81 1.96 7.62
N SER A 13 -2.69 2.66 7.48
CA SER A 13 -1.77 2.42 6.35
C SER A 13 -1.18 1.01 6.37
N ALA A 14 -0.74 0.51 7.53
CA ALA A 14 -0.18 -0.83 7.67
C ALA A 14 -1.19 -1.92 7.32
N ASP A 15 -2.44 -1.77 7.75
CA ASP A 15 -3.51 -2.72 7.43
C ASP A 15 -3.86 -2.72 5.95
N MET A 16 -3.92 -1.55 5.32
CA MET A 16 -4.06 -1.46 3.86
C MET A 16 -2.91 -2.16 3.13
N LEU A 17 -1.67 -1.93 3.56
CA LEU A 17 -0.49 -2.57 2.97
C LEU A 17 -0.55 -4.10 3.07
N ARG A 18 -1.04 -4.66 4.19
CA ARG A 18 -1.23 -6.11 4.35
C ARG A 18 -2.29 -6.66 3.40
N VAL A 19 -3.44 -5.98 3.28
CA VAL A 19 -4.54 -6.41 2.41
C VAL A 19 -4.13 -6.36 0.94
N ILE A 20 -3.56 -5.24 0.52
CA ILE A 20 -3.09 -5.02 -0.85
C ILE A 20 -1.94 -5.98 -1.17
N GLY A 21 -0.94 -6.07 -0.28
CA GLY A 21 0.19 -6.98 -0.42
C GLY A 21 -0.27 -8.39 -0.71
N ARG A 22 -1.23 -8.92 0.08
CA ARG A 22 -1.81 -10.25 -0.17
C ARG A 22 -2.46 -10.39 -1.54
N GLN A 23 -3.18 -9.37 -2.01
CA GLN A 23 -3.80 -9.38 -3.33
C GLN A 23 -2.78 -9.43 -4.47
N ILE A 24 -1.62 -8.79 -4.28
CA ILE A 24 -0.52 -8.80 -5.26
C ILE A 24 0.54 -9.90 -4.97
N GLY A 25 0.20 -10.90 -4.14
CA GLY A 25 1.06 -12.06 -3.91
C GLY A 25 2.26 -11.82 -2.99
N PHE A 26 2.28 -10.71 -2.24
CA PHE A 26 3.27 -10.42 -1.22
C PHE A 26 2.70 -10.66 0.18
N GLU A 27 3.45 -11.38 1.01
CA GLU A 27 3.10 -11.54 2.42
C GLU A 27 4.00 -10.67 3.29
N THR A 28 3.38 -9.80 4.09
CA THR A 28 4.10 -8.93 5.02
C THR A 28 4.23 -9.63 6.37
N THR A 29 5.33 -10.35 6.58
CA THR A 29 5.56 -11.20 7.77
C THR A 29 6.43 -10.58 8.85
N GLY A 30 6.94 -9.36 8.63
CA GLY A 30 7.88 -8.69 9.52
C GLY A 30 7.56 -7.21 9.75
N GLU A 31 8.58 -6.37 9.70
CA GLU A 31 8.47 -4.94 9.97
C GLU A 31 7.91 -4.19 8.75
N ILE A 32 6.97 -3.27 9.00
CA ILE A 32 6.46 -2.31 8.02
C ILE A 32 6.99 -0.94 8.42
N GLN A 33 7.74 -0.30 7.52
CA GLN A 33 8.20 1.07 7.71
C GLN A 33 7.30 2.02 6.91
N ILE A 34 6.71 2.98 7.62
CA ILE A 34 5.80 3.97 7.04
C ILE A 34 6.49 5.32 7.10
N TYR A 35 6.58 5.96 5.94
CA TYR A 35 7.13 7.30 5.79
C TYR A 35 6.02 8.23 5.34
N GLU A 36 5.77 9.29 6.10
CA GLU A 36 4.89 10.36 5.66
C GLU A 36 5.61 11.17 4.57
N THR A 37 4.92 11.41 3.46
CA THR A 37 5.44 12.16 2.32
C THR A 37 4.44 13.23 1.93
N GLU A 38 4.91 14.29 1.25
CA GLU A 38 3.99 15.23 0.63
C GLU A 38 3.04 14.50 -0.34
N PRO A 39 1.74 14.81 -0.29
CA PRO A 39 0.77 14.09 -1.08
C PRO A 39 0.87 14.45 -2.57
N GLU A 40 1.09 13.44 -3.41
CA GLU A 40 1.10 13.58 -4.88
C GLU A 40 -0.31 13.55 -5.48
N GLN A 41 -1.27 12.97 -4.76
CA GLN A 41 -2.70 12.93 -5.13
C GLN A 41 -3.55 13.57 -4.04
N PRO A 42 -4.67 14.24 -4.39
CA PRO A 42 -5.53 14.85 -3.38
C PRO A 42 -6.08 13.81 -2.40
N PRO A 43 -6.25 14.17 -1.12
CA PRO A 43 -6.84 13.28 -0.12
C PRO A 43 -8.23 12.83 -0.56
N LYS A 44 -8.52 11.55 -0.30
CA LYS A 44 -9.85 10.98 -0.49
C LYS A 44 -10.49 10.69 0.86
N VAL A 45 -11.82 10.67 0.88
CA VAL A 45 -12.62 10.39 2.08
C VAL A 45 -12.40 8.94 2.55
N ASP A 46 -12.28 8.02 1.60
CA ASP A 46 -11.98 6.61 1.88
C ASP A 46 -10.49 6.31 1.71
N PRO A 47 -9.95 5.36 2.50
CA PRO A 47 -8.57 4.94 2.37
C PRO A 47 -8.27 4.46 0.94
N PHE A 48 -7.25 5.05 0.31
CA PHE A 48 -6.94 4.83 -1.10
C PHE A 48 -5.46 4.55 -1.30
N SER A 49 -5.15 3.47 -2.01
CA SER A 49 -3.78 3.14 -2.42
C SER A 49 -3.55 3.47 -3.88
N TYR A 50 -2.37 3.98 -4.19
CA TYR A 50 -1.97 4.30 -5.55
C TYR A 50 -0.48 4.00 -5.79
N ASP A 51 -0.06 4.12 -7.05
CA ASP A 51 1.33 3.86 -7.52
C ASP A 51 1.77 2.37 -7.48
N ILE A 52 0.80 1.45 -7.47
CA ILE A 52 1.04 0.01 -7.59
C ILE A 52 1.17 -0.35 -9.07
N ASN A 53 2.39 -0.29 -9.60
CA ASN A 53 2.73 -0.90 -10.89
C ASN A 53 3.26 -2.32 -10.66
N PHE A 54 2.35 -3.23 -10.31
CA PHE A 54 2.68 -4.65 -10.16
C PHE A 54 2.13 -5.46 -11.34
N THR A 55 3.03 -6.12 -12.06
CA THR A 55 2.69 -7.15 -13.04
C THR A 55 2.91 -8.50 -12.38
N PRO A 56 1.86 -9.25 -11.99
CA PRO A 56 2.04 -10.59 -11.45
C PRO A 56 2.80 -11.45 -12.45
N TYR A 57 3.77 -12.22 -11.95
CA TYR A 57 4.40 -13.26 -12.76
C TYR A 57 3.37 -14.36 -12.98
N ASP A 58 2.85 -14.43 -14.20
CA ASP A 58 1.97 -15.49 -14.64
C ASP A 58 2.88 -16.69 -14.96
N ALA A 59 2.97 -17.64 -14.03
CA ALA A 59 3.70 -18.88 -14.25
C ALA A 59 2.81 -19.81 -15.10
N TRP A 60 3.09 -19.87 -16.41
CA TRP A 60 2.48 -20.80 -17.35
C TRP A 60 3.37 -22.04 -17.47
#